data_AF-A0A9D0N268-F1
#
_entry.id   AF-A0A9D0N268-F1
#
_cell.length_a   1.000
_cell.length_b   1.000
_cell.length_c   1.000
_cell.angle_alpha   90.00
_cell.angle_beta   90.00
_cell.angle_gamma   90.00
#
_symmetry.space_group_name_H-M   'P 1'
#
loop_
_entity.id
_entity.type
_entity.pdbx_description
1 polymer ?
#
loop_
_entity_poly.entity_id
_entity_poly.type
_entity_poly.pdbx_seq_one_letter_code
_entity_poly.pdbx_strand_id
1 'polypeptide(L)'
;MPFIPHTENDTRTMLDTIGADTIEDLFDEIPVELRAQSLSEVPAGRNEMAVSRLMRARAAQDTQALSFLGAGAYEHHIPAAVWELTTRGEFYTAYTPYQAEASQGTLQLLYEFQTMMAELTAMDVANASLYDGASALAEAVLMAVRANRKSKSKRILMPTTVHPIYRSVVNTIVQHQGIQLALVDYDTQGGHIDPA
;
A
#
# COMPACT_ATOMS: atom_id res chain seq x y z
N MET A 1 10.81 19.09 18.04
CA MET A 1 9.66 19.34 18.92
C MET A 1 8.77 18.12 18.82
N PRO A 2 8.40 17.49 19.94
CA PRO A 2 7.45 16.39 19.92
C PRO A 2 6.08 16.90 19.45
N PHE A 3 5.31 16.07 18.76
CA PHE A 3 3.90 16.35 18.40
C PHE A 3 2.94 15.99 19.54
N ILE A 4 3.45 15.97 20.77
CA ILE A 4 2.69 15.63 21.98
C ILE A 4 2.02 16.90 22.48
N PRO A 5 0.68 16.92 22.61
CA PRO A 5 -0.04 18.13 23.01
C PRO A 5 -0.02 18.37 24.52
N HIS A 6 0.26 17.32 25.31
CA HIS A 6 0.20 17.36 26.77
C HIS A 6 1.33 18.19 27.35
N THR A 7 0.97 19.14 28.21
CA THR A 7 1.91 19.83 29.07
C THR A 7 2.30 18.95 30.27
N GLU A 8 3.35 19.32 30.99
CA GLU A 8 3.73 18.64 32.23
C GLU A 8 2.59 18.60 33.26
N ASN A 9 1.74 19.63 33.29
CA ASN A 9 0.58 19.69 34.16
C ASN A 9 -0.52 18.72 33.74
N ASP A 10 -0.77 18.58 32.43
CA ASP A 10 -1.73 17.61 31.90
C ASP A 10 -1.28 16.19 32.24
N THR A 11 0.01 15.88 32.02
CA THR A 11 0.60 14.59 32.37
C THR A 11 0.45 14.29 33.85
N ARG A 12 0.76 15.23 34.76
CA ARG A 12 0.58 15.04 36.20
C ARG A 12 -0.86 14.74 36.57
N THR A 13 -1.80 15.53 36.04
CA THR A 13 -3.23 15.36 36.31
C THR A 13 -3.74 13.99 35.84
N MET A 14 -3.29 13.54 34.65
CA MET A 14 -3.63 12.23 34.12
C MET A 14 -3.07 11.09 34.96
N LEU A 15 -1.82 11.20 35.43
CA LEU A 15 -1.17 10.24 36.31
C LEU A 15 -1.89 10.13 37.67
N ASP A 16 -2.18 11.27 38.31
CA ASP A 16 -2.94 11.31 39.58
C ASP A 16 -4.33 10.66 39.43
N THR A 17 -4.99 10.86 38.27
CA THR A 17 -6.32 10.30 37.99
C THR A 17 -6.32 8.77 37.93
N ILE A 18 -5.26 8.18 37.40
CA ILE A 18 -5.11 6.72 37.29
C ILE A 18 -4.34 6.10 38.46
N GLY A 19 -3.88 6.91 39.42
CA GLY A 19 -3.16 6.47 40.61
C GLY A 19 -1.73 6.00 40.34
N ALA A 20 -1.07 6.54 39.30
CA ALA A 20 0.34 6.29 39.00
C ALA A 20 1.21 7.50 39.39
N ASP A 21 2.42 7.27 39.88
CA ASP A 21 3.32 8.36 40.31
C ASP A 21 4.16 8.89 39.14
N THR A 22 4.53 8.03 38.19
CA THR A 22 5.40 8.34 37.06
C THR A 22 4.93 7.68 35.75
N ILE A 23 5.46 8.14 34.62
CA ILE A 23 5.20 7.49 33.32
C ILE A 23 5.81 6.08 33.32
N GLU A 24 6.94 5.89 33.99
CA GLU A 24 7.64 4.61 34.09
C GLU A 24 6.80 3.53 34.78
N ASP A 25 5.92 3.91 35.71
CA ASP A 25 5.01 2.98 36.40
C ASP A 25 3.98 2.36 35.43
N LEU A 26 3.68 3.03 34.31
CA LEU A 26 2.75 2.52 33.28
C LEU A 26 3.30 1.33 32.47
N PHE A 27 4.55 0.94 32.72
CA PHE A 27 5.24 -0.15 32.01
C PHE A 27 5.66 -1.29 32.95
N ASP A 28 5.06 -1.38 34.15
CA ASP A 28 5.35 -2.40 35.16
C ASP A 28 5.11 -3.84 34.67
N GLU A 29 4.12 -4.06 33.79
CA GLU A 29 3.82 -5.35 33.16
C GLU A 29 4.93 -5.86 32.22
N ILE A 30 5.84 -4.98 31.76
CA ILE A 30 6.95 -5.38 30.89
C ILE A 30 8.12 -5.86 31.77
N PRO A 31 8.53 -7.14 31.68
CA PRO A 31 9.70 -7.67 32.39
C PRO A 31 10.93 -6.80 32.14
N VAL A 32 11.71 -6.53 33.19
CA VAL A 32 12.83 -5.57 33.15
C VAL A 32 13.84 -5.93 32.07
N GLU A 33 14.08 -7.23 31.86
CA GLU A 33 14.97 -7.76 30.84
C GLU A 33 14.47 -7.56 29.40
N LEU A 34 13.17 -7.30 29.20
CA LEU A 34 12.57 -6.99 27.90
C LEU A 34 12.40 -5.49 27.65
N ARG A 35 12.61 -4.65 28.68
CA ARG A 35 12.50 -3.20 28.52
C ARG A 35 13.59 -2.68 27.59
N ALA A 36 13.21 -1.77 26.71
CA ALA A 36 14.15 -1.16 25.78
C ALA A 36 15.24 -0.41 26.55
N GLN A 37 16.50 -0.66 26.17
CA GLN A 37 17.63 0.17 26.60
C GLN A 37 17.67 1.45 25.76
N SER A 38 18.67 2.29 26.03
CA SER A 38 18.91 3.49 25.21
C SER A 38 19.06 3.11 23.74
N LEU A 39 18.34 3.82 22.86
CA LEU A 39 18.40 3.64 21.41
C LEU A 39 19.65 4.31 20.83
N SER A 40 20.84 3.77 21.10
CA SER A 40 22.14 4.37 20.71
C SER A 40 22.31 4.56 19.20
N GLU A 41 21.64 3.72 18.41
CA GLU A 41 21.69 3.75 16.94
C GLU A 41 20.74 4.78 16.32
N VAL A 42 19.87 5.41 17.13
CA VAL A 42 18.94 6.43 16.66
C VAL A 42 19.57 7.82 16.84
N PRO A 43 19.77 8.60 15.76
CA PRO A 43 20.31 9.94 15.86
C PRO A 43 19.43 10.85 16.73
N ALA A 44 20.07 11.83 17.38
CA ALA A 44 19.35 12.85 18.13
C ALA A 44 18.30 13.56 17.26
N GLY A 45 17.15 13.87 17.87
CA GLY A 45 16.04 14.55 17.21
C GLY A 45 16.47 15.88 16.58
N ARG A 46 15.97 16.13 15.37
CA ARG A 46 16.20 17.38 14.63
C ARG A 46 14.90 18.18 14.57
N ASN A 47 15.01 19.50 14.47
CA ASN A 47 13.84 20.33 14.17
C ASN A 47 13.39 20.13 12.72
N GLU A 48 12.15 20.54 12.43
CA GLU A 48 11.53 20.39 11.11
C GLU A 48 12.40 20.97 9.99
N MET A 49 12.87 22.20 10.14
CA MET A 49 13.70 22.87 9.12
C MET A 49 14.98 22.08 8.80
N ALA A 50 15.62 21.51 9.81
CA ALA A 50 16.82 20.71 9.64
C ALA A 50 16.53 19.39 8.92
N VAL A 51 15.38 18.75 9.22
CA VAL A 51 14.92 17.55 8.50
C VAL A 51 14.58 17.89 7.05
N SER A 52 13.83 18.96 6.79
CA SER A 52 13.46 19.38 5.44
C SER A 52 14.69 19.68 4.57
N ARG A 53 15.70 20.38 5.11
CA ARG A 53 16.97 20.62 4.40
C ARG A 53 17.70 19.32 4.08
N LEU A 54 17.75 18.39 5.03
CA LEU A 54 18.37 17.09 4.82
C LEU A 54 17.66 16.32 3.71
N MET A 55 16.33 16.23 3.74
CA MET A 55 15.55 15.52 2.73
C MET A 55 15.73 16.13 1.33
N ARG A 56 15.72 17.46 1.21
CA ARG A 56 16.02 18.15 -0.07
C ARG A 56 17.43 17.85 -0.59
N ALA A 57 18.43 17.85 0.30
CA ALA A 57 19.81 17.53 -0.07
C ALA A 57 19.98 16.07 -0.51
N ARG A 58 19.16 15.15 0.00
CA ARG A 58 19.12 13.74 -0.44
C ARG A 58 18.42 13.61 -1.79
N ALA A 59 17.24 14.21 -1.95
CA ALA A 59 16.50 14.19 -3.22
C ALA A 59 17.31 14.80 -4.38
N ALA A 60 18.16 15.80 -4.11
CA ALA A 60 19.05 16.40 -5.10
C ALA A 60 20.18 15.47 -5.60
N GLN A 61 20.37 14.29 -4.98
CA GLN A 61 21.34 13.28 -5.42
C GLN A 61 20.75 12.38 -6.52
N ASP A 62 19.43 12.36 -6.66
CA ASP A 62 18.73 11.56 -7.67
C ASP A 62 18.73 12.29 -9.02
N THR A 63 18.78 11.52 -10.11
CA THR A 63 18.73 12.06 -11.48
C THR A 63 17.29 12.22 -11.95
N GLN A 64 16.94 13.41 -12.44
CA GLN A 64 15.67 13.68 -13.10
C GLN A 64 15.85 13.59 -14.62
N ALA A 65 15.75 12.37 -15.16
CA ALA A 65 15.85 12.11 -16.60
C ALA A 65 14.47 11.76 -17.18
N LEU A 66 14.24 12.12 -18.43
CA LEU A 66 13.12 11.58 -19.21
C LEU A 66 13.25 10.06 -19.27
N SER A 67 12.20 9.34 -18.84
CA SER A 67 12.26 7.89 -18.66
C SER A 67 11.35 7.16 -19.64
N PHE A 68 11.96 6.42 -20.56
CA PHE A 68 11.27 5.52 -21.50
C PHE A 68 11.42 4.04 -21.11
N LEU A 69 11.79 3.75 -19.85
CA LEU A 69 11.98 2.37 -19.37
C LEU A 69 10.67 1.57 -19.32
N GLY A 70 9.54 2.24 -19.10
CA GLY A 70 8.21 1.63 -19.09
C GLY A 70 8.06 0.55 -18.01
N ALA A 71 7.65 -0.66 -18.43
CA ALA A 71 7.54 -1.82 -17.53
C ALA A 71 6.57 -1.59 -16.35
N GLY A 72 5.40 -1.01 -16.63
CA GLY A 72 4.35 -0.77 -15.63
C GLY A 72 4.45 0.58 -14.90
N ALA A 73 5.55 1.32 -15.05
CA ALA A 73 5.65 2.70 -14.61
C ALA A 73 5.97 3.60 -15.81
N TYR A 74 5.09 4.55 -16.09
CA TYR A 74 5.17 5.39 -17.27
C TYR A 74 5.09 6.86 -16.85
N GLU A 75 5.92 7.69 -17.48
CA GLU A 75 5.90 9.12 -17.22
C GLU A 75 4.60 9.74 -17.78
N HIS A 76 3.86 10.43 -16.92
CA HIS A 76 2.60 11.08 -17.26
C HIS A 76 2.47 12.45 -16.60
N HIS A 77 1.77 13.36 -17.26
CA HIS A 77 1.38 14.63 -16.66
C HIS A 77 0.33 14.39 -15.57
N ILE A 78 0.64 14.78 -14.32
CA ILE A 78 -0.31 14.80 -13.21
C ILE A 78 -0.85 16.22 -13.07
N PRO A 79 -2.14 16.48 -13.37
CA PRO A 79 -2.72 17.82 -13.24
C PRO A 79 -2.59 18.35 -11.81
N ALA A 80 -2.21 19.63 -11.66
CA ALA A 80 -2.00 20.26 -10.34
C ALA A 80 -3.22 20.15 -9.40
N ALA A 81 -4.44 20.16 -9.96
CA ALA A 81 -5.67 19.96 -9.21
C ALA A 81 -5.72 18.61 -8.45
N VAL A 82 -5.05 17.57 -8.95
CA VAL A 82 -4.98 16.28 -8.25
C VAL A 82 -4.22 16.42 -6.93
N TRP A 83 -3.11 17.15 -6.91
CA TRP A 83 -2.34 17.40 -5.68
C TRP A 83 -3.11 18.28 -4.70
N GLU A 84 -3.83 19.30 -5.20
CA GLU A 84 -4.68 20.14 -4.35
C GLU A 84 -5.81 19.33 -3.68
N LEU A 85 -6.41 18.37 -4.40
CA LEU A 85 -7.48 17.55 -3.86
C LEU A 85 -6.97 16.47 -2.89
N THR A 86 -5.93 15.74 -3.29
CA THR A 86 -5.43 14.58 -2.52
C THR A 86 -4.73 14.95 -1.21
N THR A 87 -4.31 16.21 -1.06
CA THR A 87 -3.66 16.71 0.17
C THR A 87 -4.61 17.35 1.16
N ARG A 88 -5.91 17.45 0.84
CA ARG A 88 -6.93 17.91 1.79
C ARG A 88 -7.02 16.94 2.98
N GLY A 89 -7.11 17.50 4.19
CA GLY A 89 -7.09 16.73 5.43
C GLY A 89 -8.19 15.66 5.49
N GLU A 90 -9.41 16.02 5.08
CA GLU A 90 -10.56 15.12 5.03
C GLU A 90 -10.40 13.88 4.13
N PHE A 91 -9.45 13.89 3.19
CA PHE A 91 -9.08 12.69 2.42
C PHE A 91 -7.81 12.03 2.94
N TYR A 92 -6.80 12.83 3.31
CA TYR A 92 -5.48 12.32 3.65
C TYR A 92 -5.38 11.73 5.06
N THR A 93 -6.17 12.23 6.03
CA THR A 93 -6.12 11.79 7.43
C THR A 93 -7.31 10.93 7.85
N ALA A 94 -8.38 10.90 7.05
CA ALA A 94 -9.48 9.98 7.26
C ALA A 94 -9.02 8.53 7.08
N TYR A 95 -9.64 7.60 7.82
CA TYR A 95 -9.34 6.17 7.73
C TYR A 95 -10.47 5.40 7.05
N THR A 96 -10.42 4.08 7.12
CA THR A 96 -11.45 3.20 6.56
C THR A 96 -12.85 3.67 6.97
N PRO A 97 -13.78 3.84 6.02
CA PRO A 97 -15.08 4.49 6.26
C PRO A 97 -16.08 3.56 6.96
N TYR A 98 -15.73 3.07 8.16
CA TYR A 98 -16.58 2.20 8.96
C TYR A 98 -17.85 2.91 9.48
N GLN A 99 -17.77 4.23 9.70
CA GLN A 99 -18.90 5.08 10.03
C GLN A 99 -19.41 5.76 8.75
N ALA A 100 -20.34 5.10 8.07
CA ALA A 100 -20.76 5.48 6.72
C ALA A 100 -21.38 6.88 6.66
N GLU A 101 -22.16 7.26 7.67
CA GLU A 101 -22.84 8.55 7.80
C GLU A 101 -21.85 9.72 7.88
N ALA A 102 -20.69 9.49 8.51
CA ALA A 102 -19.61 10.47 8.61
C ALA A 102 -18.63 10.43 7.44
N SER A 103 -18.78 9.47 6.51
CA SER A 103 -17.78 9.17 5.47
C SER A 103 -18.34 9.26 4.04
N GLN A 104 -19.48 9.92 3.84
CA GLN A 104 -20.14 9.97 2.53
C GLN A 104 -19.27 10.53 1.41
N GLY A 105 -18.38 11.50 1.70
CA GLY A 105 -17.43 12.01 0.70
C GLY A 105 -16.48 10.94 0.17
N THR A 106 -15.82 10.18 1.06
CA THR A 106 -14.94 9.06 0.69
C THR A 106 -15.72 7.93 0.03
N LEU A 107 -16.90 7.58 0.55
CA LEU A 107 -17.73 6.51 -0.02
C LEU A 107 -18.21 6.84 -1.43
N GLN A 108 -18.59 8.10 -1.69
CA GLN A 108 -18.95 8.55 -3.02
C GLN A 108 -17.74 8.48 -3.98
N LEU A 109 -16.56 8.93 -3.54
CA LEU A 109 -15.33 8.83 -4.33
C LEU A 109 -15.02 7.37 -4.71
N LEU A 110 -15.16 6.44 -3.77
CA LEU A 110 -14.94 5.02 -4.02
C LEU A 110 -15.98 4.44 -4.99
N TYR A 111 -17.25 4.84 -4.84
CA TYR A 111 -18.30 4.46 -5.78
C TYR A 111 -17.99 4.94 -7.21
N GLU A 112 -17.61 6.20 -7.37
CA GLU A 112 -17.23 6.78 -8.68
C GLU A 112 -16.01 6.06 -9.27
N PHE A 113 -14.99 5.73 -8.46
CA PHE A 113 -13.86 4.92 -8.89
C PHE A 113 -14.29 3.52 -9.37
N GLN A 114 -15.15 2.84 -8.60
CA GLN A 114 -15.65 1.52 -8.96
C GLN A 114 -16.44 1.56 -10.28
N THR A 115 -17.31 2.55 -10.45
CA THR A 115 -18.04 2.75 -11.71
C THR A 115 -17.08 3.02 -12.86
N MET A 116 -16.11 3.91 -12.69
CA MET A 116 -15.10 4.20 -13.72
C MET A 116 -14.33 2.95 -14.14
N MET A 117 -13.90 2.12 -13.19
CA MET A 117 -13.16 0.89 -13.48
C MET A 117 -14.04 -0.18 -14.13
N ALA A 118 -15.28 -0.35 -13.68
CA ALA A 118 -16.24 -1.28 -14.28
C ALA A 118 -16.51 -0.91 -15.75
N GLU A 119 -16.76 0.38 -16.04
CA GLU A 119 -16.95 0.90 -17.39
C GLU A 119 -15.69 0.75 -18.25
N LEU A 120 -14.51 1.12 -17.73
CA LEU A 120 -13.24 1.02 -18.46
C LEU A 120 -12.88 -0.41 -18.83
N THR A 121 -13.19 -1.37 -17.96
CA THR A 121 -12.89 -2.80 -18.16
C THR A 121 -14.03 -3.58 -18.81
N ALA A 122 -15.19 -2.94 -19.03
CA ALA A 122 -16.43 -3.57 -19.48
C ALA A 122 -16.83 -4.79 -18.63
N MET A 123 -16.75 -4.66 -17.30
CA MET A 123 -17.10 -5.69 -16.33
C MET A 123 -18.27 -5.22 -15.46
N ASP A 124 -19.05 -6.17 -14.93
CA ASP A 124 -20.25 -5.85 -14.13
C ASP A 124 -19.92 -5.13 -12.81
N VAL A 125 -18.76 -5.40 -12.21
CA VAL A 125 -18.36 -4.86 -10.90
C VAL A 125 -16.85 -4.66 -10.80
N ALA A 126 -16.44 -3.69 -9.99
CA ALA A 126 -15.06 -3.48 -9.53
C ALA A 126 -15.02 -3.31 -8.00
N ASN A 127 -13.90 -3.66 -7.37
CA ASN A 127 -13.69 -3.37 -5.95
C ASN A 127 -13.09 -1.96 -5.75
N ALA A 128 -12.94 -1.54 -4.50
CA ALA A 128 -12.37 -0.24 -4.12
C ALA A 128 -10.83 -0.25 -4.12
N SER A 129 -10.21 -0.76 -5.20
CA SER A 129 -8.76 -0.94 -5.41
C SER A 129 -8.09 -2.13 -4.71
N LEU A 130 -6.83 -2.38 -5.08
CA LEU A 130 -5.87 -3.28 -4.46
C LEU A 130 -4.51 -2.56 -4.39
N TYR A 131 -3.52 -3.16 -3.74
CA TYR A 131 -2.22 -2.51 -3.50
C TYR A 131 -1.46 -2.15 -4.79
N ASP A 132 -1.38 -3.08 -5.74
CA ASP A 132 -0.73 -2.90 -7.03
C ASP A 132 -1.28 -3.90 -8.07
N GLY A 133 -0.85 -3.79 -9.33
CA GLY A 133 -1.28 -4.71 -10.38
C GLY A 133 -0.76 -6.15 -10.21
N ALA A 134 0.37 -6.35 -9.52
CA ALA A 134 0.98 -7.66 -9.33
C ALA A 134 0.19 -8.51 -8.32
N SER A 135 -0.12 -7.92 -7.17
CA SER A 135 -1.00 -8.47 -6.14
C SER A 135 -2.44 -8.62 -6.66
N ALA A 136 -2.93 -7.68 -7.48
CA ALA A 136 -4.23 -7.81 -8.13
C ALA A 136 -4.32 -9.02 -9.07
N LEU A 137 -3.27 -9.28 -9.87
CA LEU A 137 -3.21 -10.48 -10.70
C LEU A 137 -3.20 -11.76 -9.86
N ALA A 138 -2.51 -11.76 -8.71
CA ALA A 138 -2.50 -12.90 -7.81
C ALA A 138 -3.90 -13.16 -7.20
N GLU A 139 -4.61 -12.12 -6.78
CA GLU A 139 -5.99 -12.26 -6.30
C GLU A 139 -6.95 -12.72 -7.40
N ALA A 140 -6.77 -12.27 -8.64
CA ALA A 140 -7.53 -12.76 -9.78
C ALA A 140 -7.31 -14.27 -10.00
N VAL A 141 -6.05 -14.74 -9.92
CA VAL A 141 -5.72 -16.17 -9.99
C VAL A 141 -6.40 -16.96 -8.87
N LEU A 142 -6.31 -16.47 -7.62
CA LEU A 142 -6.94 -17.12 -6.48
C LEU A 142 -8.48 -17.14 -6.61
N MET A 143 -9.07 -16.05 -7.08
CA MET A 143 -10.50 -15.94 -7.35
C MET A 143 -10.94 -16.93 -8.43
N ALA A 144 -10.20 -17.05 -9.54
CA ALA A 144 -10.50 -17.98 -10.62
C ALA A 144 -10.50 -19.45 -10.13
N VAL A 145 -9.51 -19.83 -9.31
CA VAL A 145 -9.45 -21.16 -8.70
C VAL A 145 -10.65 -21.40 -7.76
N ARG A 146 -11.01 -20.42 -6.92
CA ARG A 146 -12.15 -20.53 -5.98
C ARG A 146 -13.50 -20.57 -6.69
N ALA A 147 -13.65 -19.83 -7.79
CA ALA A 147 -14.89 -19.76 -8.56
C ALA A 147 -15.13 -21.04 -9.38
N ASN A 148 -14.08 -21.68 -9.89
CA ASN A 148 -14.18 -22.90 -10.71
C ASN A 148 -14.32 -24.19 -9.87
N ARG A 149 -15.37 -24.27 -9.05
CA ARG A 149 -15.59 -25.38 -8.09
C ARG A 149 -15.69 -26.78 -8.72
N LYS A 150 -16.04 -26.86 -10.00
CA LYS A 150 -16.17 -28.12 -10.76
C LYS A 150 -14.80 -28.67 -11.20
N SER A 151 -13.82 -27.80 -11.39
CA SER A 151 -12.46 -28.19 -11.72
C SER A 151 -11.69 -28.58 -10.45
N LYS A 152 -10.93 -29.67 -10.54
CA LYS A 152 -9.90 -30.01 -9.54
C LYS A 152 -8.52 -29.50 -9.92
N SER A 153 -8.39 -28.96 -11.14
CA SER A 153 -7.13 -28.41 -11.63
C SER A 153 -6.79 -27.14 -10.88
N LYS A 154 -5.59 -27.11 -10.30
CA LYS A 154 -4.96 -25.91 -9.76
C LYS A 154 -3.89 -25.36 -10.71
N ARG A 155 -3.97 -25.72 -11.99
CA ARG A 155 -3.04 -25.27 -13.04
C ARG A 155 -3.60 -24.01 -13.71
N ILE A 156 -2.78 -22.96 -13.77
CA ILE A 156 -3.11 -21.67 -14.36
C ILE A 156 -2.15 -21.42 -15.52
N LEU A 157 -2.68 -21.15 -16.70
CA LEU A 157 -1.88 -20.76 -17.85
C LEU A 157 -1.48 -19.29 -17.68
N MET A 158 -0.18 -19.00 -17.75
CA MET A 158 0.37 -17.67 -17.54
C MET A 158 1.30 -17.32 -18.71
N PRO A 159 0.93 -16.37 -19.58
CA PRO A 159 1.83 -15.95 -20.65
C PRO A 159 3.17 -15.42 -20.14
N THR A 160 4.27 -15.76 -20.81
CA THR A 160 5.59 -15.22 -20.44
C THR A 160 5.74 -13.73 -20.74
N THR A 161 4.87 -13.18 -21.61
CA THR A 161 4.74 -11.75 -21.91
C THR A 161 4.12 -10.92 -20.78
N VAL A 162 3.46 -11.55 -19.79
CA VAL A 162 3.05 -10.83 -18.58
C VAL A 162 4.29 -10.32 -17.86
N HIS A 163 4.19 -9.10 -17.33
CA HIS A 163 5.26 -8.41 -16.64
C HIS A 163 6.03 -9.34 -15.68
N PRO A 164 7.37 -9.45 -15.77
CA PRO A 164 8.14 -10.44 -15.02
C PRO A 164 7.99 -10.30 -13.50
N ILE A 165 7.91 -9.08 -12.98
CA ILE A 165 7.63 -8.83 -11.56
C ILE A 165 6.24 -9.36 -11.18
N TYR A 166 5.23 -9.20 -12.03
CA TYR A 166 3.87 -9.66 -11.72
C TYR A 166 3.86 -11.19 -11.66
N ARG A 167 4.51 -11.88 -12.62
CA ARG A 167 4.67 -13.34 -12.59
C ARG A 167 5.38 -13.81 -11.31
N SER A 168 6.45 -13.13 -10.89
CA SER A 168 7.18 -13.45 -9.66
C SER A 168 6.32 -13.29 -8.40
N VAL A 169 5.57 -12.20 -8.29
CA VAL A 169 4.66 -11.93 -7.16
C VAL A 169 3.53 -12.96 -7.14
N VAL A 170 2.90 -13.23 -8.27
CA VAL A 170 1.86 -14.26 -8.37
C VAL A 170 2.41 -15.61 -7.91
N ASN A 171 3.56 -16.04 -8.42
CA ASN A 171 4.18 -17.30 -7.99
C ASN A 171 4.41 -17.33 -6.48
N THR A 172 4.97 -16.25 -5.92
CA THR A 172 5.26 -16.14 -4.48
C THR A 172 4.00 -16.30 -3.62
N ILE A 173 2.90 -15.67 -4.04
CA ILE A 173 1.61 -15.73 -3.31
C ILE A 173 0.96 -17.12 -3.42
N VAL A 174 1.02 -17.76 -4.59
CA VAL A 174 0.20 -18.96 -4.86
C VAL A 174 0.94 -20.29 -4.70
N GLN A 175 2.28 -20.31 -4.72
CA GLN A 175 3.07 -21.56 -4.77
C GLN A 175 2.82 -22.51 -3.60
N HIS A 176 2.62 -21.97 -2.38
CA HIS A 176 2.38 -22.79 -1.19
C HIS A 176 0.92 -23.28 -1.06
N GLN A 177 0.05 -22.91 -2.00
CA GLN A 177 -1.36 -23.31 -2.03
C GLN A 177 -1.62 -24.48 -3.01
N GLY A 178 -0.55 -25.02 -3.60
CA GLY A 178 -0.59 -26.06 -4.61
C GLY A 178 -1.11 -25.58 -5.97
N ILE A 179 -1.09 -24.27 -6.22
CA ILE A 179 -1.43 -23.68 -7.52
C ILE A 179 -0.16 -23.65 -8.38
N GLN A 180 -0.26 -24.21 -9.57
CA GLN A 180 0.85 -24.32 -10.52
C GLN A 180 0.66 -23.32 -11.65
N LEU A 181 1.64 -22.44 -11.83
CA LEU A 181 1.72 -21.56 -13.00
C LEU A 181 2.39 -22.33 -14.13
N ALA A 182 1.64 -22.62 -15.19
CA ALA A 182 2.16 -23.17 -16.42
C ALA A 182 2.40 -22.02 -17.39
N LEU A 183 3.68 -21.74 -17.64
CA LEU A 183 4.08 -20.66 -18.53
C LEU A 183 3.73 -21.00 -19.98
N VAL A 184 3.22 -20.00 -20.71
CA VAL A 184 2.90 -20.10 -22.14
C VAL A 184 3.79 -19.11 -22.88
N ASP A 185 4.64 -19.62 -23.75
CA ASP A 185 5.53 -18.79 -24.56
C ASP A 185 4.80 -18.08 -25.70
N TYR A 186 5.46 -17.06 -26.23
CA TYR A 186 4.97 -16.29 -27.37
C TYR A 186 5.84 -16.57 -28.60
N ASP A 187 5.27 -16.38 -29.78
CA ASP A 187 6.03 -16.42 -31.03
C ASP A 187 7.02 -15.25 -31.05
N THR A 188 8.31 -15.55 -31.04
CA THR A 188 9.38 -14.55 -31.09
C THR A 188 9.44 -13.78 -32.41
N GLN A 189 8.85 -14.29 -33.49
CA GLN A 189 8.79 -13.59 -34.78
C GLN A 189 7.62 -12.61 -34.83
N GLY A 190 6.41 -13.05 -34.44
CA GLY A 190 5.18 -12.26 -34.48
C GLY A 190 4.89 -11.42 -33.22
N GLY A 191 5.54 -11.69 -32.09
CA GLY A 191 5.33 -10.99 -30.82
C GLY A 191 3.98 -11.28 -30.15
N HIS A 192 3.28 -12.33 -30.56
CA HIS A 192 1.97 -12.73 -30.05
C HIS A 192 1.98 -14.15 -29.49
N ILE A 193 1.00 -14.47 -28.64
CA ILE A 193 0.80 -15.82 -28.12
C ILE A 193 -0.04 -16.60 -29.14
N ASP A 194 0.39 -17.81 -29.50
CA ASP A 194 -0.42 -18.72 -30.30
C ASP A 194 -1.49 -19.38 -29.41
N PRO A 195 -2.79 -19.19 -29.69
CA PRO A 195 -3.86 -19.83 -28.93
C PRO A 195 -4.11 -21.30 -29.30
N ALA A 196 -3.50 -21.82 -30.38
CA ALA A 196 -3.67 -23.19 -30.86
C ALA A 196 -2.81 -24.22 -30.09
#